data_AF-A0A2K6MU51-F1
#
_entry.id   AF-A0A2K6MU51-F1
#
_cell.length_a   1.000
_cell.length_b   1.000
_cell.length_c   1.000
_cell.angle_alpha   90.00
_cell.angle_beta   90.00
_cell.angle_gamma   90.00
#
_symmetry.space_group_name_H-M   'P 1'
#
loop_
_entity.id
_entity.type
_entity.pdbx_description
1 polymer ?
#
loop_
_entity_poly.entity_id
_entity_poly.type
_entity_poly.pdbx_seq_one_letter_code
_entity_poly.pdbx_strand_id
1 'polypeptide(L)'
;MAALLLRHVGRHCLRTHFSPQLCIRNAVPLGTTAKEEMERFWNKNIGSNRPVSPHITIYSWSLPMAMSICHRGTGIALSAGVSLFGMSALLLPGNFESYLELVKSLCLGPALIHTAKFALVFPLMYHTWNGIRHL
;
A
#
# COMPACT_ATOMS: atom_id res chain seq x y z
N MET A 1 -4.13 -48.88 -57.97
CA MET A 1 -5.34 -48.84 -57.11
C MET A 1 -5.07 -48.66 -55.61
N ALA A 2 -3.95 -49.16 -55.06
CA ALA A 2 -3.66 -49.06 -53.61
C ALA A 2 -3.27 -47.64 -53.11
N ALA A 3 -2.68 -46.79 -53.95
CA ALA A 3 -2.18 -45.47 -53.53
C ALA A 3 -3.28 -44.42 -53.27
N LEU A 4 -4.48 -44.61 -53.86
CA LEU A 4 -5.62 -43.71 -53.66
C LEU A 4 -6.34 -43.97 -52.33
N LEU A 5 -6.38 -45.23 -51.87
CA LEU A 5 -6.99 -45.61 -50.60
C LEU A 5 -6.17 -45.10 -49.40
N LEU A 6 -4.84 -45.15 -49.45
CA LEU A 6 -3.98 -44.62 -48.39
C LEU A 6 -4.16 -43.10 -48.19
N ARG A 7 -4.35 -42.35 -49.28
CA ARG A 7 -4.61 -40.89 -49.19
C ARG A 7 -5.96 -40.57 -48.57
N HIS A 8 -6.94 -41.45 -48.71
CA HIS A 8 -8.28 -41.23 -48.16
C HIS A 8 -8.33 -41.50 -46.64
N VAL A 9 -7.62 -42.53 -46.18
CA VAL A 9 -7.52 -42.89 -44.75
C VAL A 9 -6.67 -41.88 -43.98
N GLY A 10 -5.55 -41.41 -44.55
CA GLY A 10 -4.68 -40.41 -43.91
C GLY A 10 -5.39 -39.06 -43.69
N ARG A 11 -6.30 -38.67 -44.60
CA ARG A 11 -7.11 -37.44 -44.46
C ARG A 11 -8.20 -37.54 -43.40
N HIS A 12 -8.72 -38.74 -43.11
CA HIS A 12 -9.68 -38.95 -42.03
C HIS A 12 -9.02 -38.90 -40.65
N CYS A 13 -7.79 -39.41 -40.51
CA CYS A 13 -7.08 -39.43 -39.24
C CYS A 13 -6.60 -38.03 -38.79
N LEU A 14 -6.27 -37.14 -39.75
CA LEU A 14 -5.88 -35.75 -39.44
C LEU A 14 -7.06 -34.84 -39.09
N ARG A 15 -8.31 -35.24 -39.40
CA ARG A 15 -9.49 -34.40 -39.18
C ARG A 15 -10.18 -34.65 -37.82
N THR A 16 -9.82 -35.73 -37.13
CA THR A 16 -10.45 -36.11 -35.84
C THR A 16 -9.75 -35.52 -34.61
N HIS A 17 -8.60 -34.87 -34.76
CA HIS A 17 -7.83 -34.33 -33.62
C HIS A 17 -7.96 -32.82 -33.39
N PHE A 18 -8.65 -32.09 -34.26
CA PHE A 18 -8.99 -30.69 -34.00
C PHE A 18 -10.38 -30.60 -33.37
N SER A 19 -10.46 -30.95 -32.08
CA SER A 19 -11.61 -30.62 -31.25
C SER A 19 -11.74 -29.09 -31.20
N PRO A 20 -12.86 -28.49 -31.66
CA PRO A 20 -13.07 -27.04 -31.57
C PRO A 20 -13.30 -26.56 -30.12
N GLN A 21 -13.30 -27.48 -29.16
CA GLN A 21 -13.58 -27.21 -27.75
C GLN A 21 -12.46 -26.47 -27.01
N LEU A 22 -11.24 -26.39 -27.56
CA LEU A 22 -10.12 -25.71 -26.89
C LEU A 22 -10.16 -24.18 -27.02
N CYS A 23 -10.96 -23.61 -27.93
CA CYS A 23 -11.04 -22.16 -28.12
C CYS A 23 -12.15 -21.49 -27.29
N ILE A 24 -13.02 -22.26 -26.64
CA ILE A 24 -14.15 -21.74 -25.86
C ILE A 24 -13.95 -22.13 -24.39
N ARG A 25 -13.00 -21.48 -23.69
CA ARG A 25 -12.95 -21.64 -22.23
C ARG A 25 -13.03 -20.37 -21.41
N ASN A 26 -12.94 -19.17 -22.00
CA ASN A 26 -13.05 -17.94 -21.22
C ASN A 26 -13.73 -16.80 -21.98
N ALA A 27 -14.84 -17.06 -22.68
CA ALA A 27 -15.74 -15.96 -23.00
C ALA A 27 -16.42 -15.53 -21.69
N VAL A 28 -15.88 -14.51 -21.03
CA VAL A 28 -16.57 -13.85 -19.91
C VAL A 28 -17.90 -13.35 -20.48
N PRO A 29 -19.05 -13.75 -19.93
CA PRO A 29 -20.32 -13.24 -20.42
C PRO A 29 -20.31 -11.73 -20.22
N LEU A 30 -20.46 -10.97 -21.31
CA LEU A 30 -20.59 -9.50 -21.32
C LEU A 30 -21.82 -8.96 -20.55
N GLY A 31 -22.47 -9.79 -19.73
CA GLY A 31 -23.68 -9.49 -18.98
C GLY A 31 -23.49 -9.39 -17.46
N THR A 32 -22.27 -9.59 -16.93
CA THR A 32 -22.00 -9.35 -15.51
C THR A 32 -21.64 -7.89 -15.26
N THR A 33 -22.07 -7.34 -14.12
CA THR A 33 -21.68 -5.97 -13.74
C THR A 33 -20.21 -5.96 -13.27
N ALA A 34 -19.53 -4.82 -13.38
CA ALA A 34 -18.16 -4.68 -12.88
C ALA A 34 -18.05 -5.05 -11.39
N LYS A 35 -19.09 -4.76 -10.59
CA LYS A 35 -19.16 -5.15 -9.18
C LYS A 35 -19.17 -6.67 -9.02
N GLU A 36 -20.00 -7.37 -9.78
CA GLU A 36 -20.07 -8.84 -9.74
C GLU A 36 -18.74 -9.50 -10.15
N GLU A 37 -18.06 -8.93 -11.15
CA GLU A 37 -16.75 -9.41 -11.58
C GLU A 37 -15.69 -9.22 -10.50
N MET A 38 -15.67 -8.06 -9.83
CA MET A 38 -14.77 -7.79 -8.71
C MET A 38 -15.03 -8.73 -7.53
N GLU A 39 -16.29 -8.93 -7.14
CA GLU A 39 -16.68 -9.88 -6.07
C GLU A 39 -16.22 -11.30 -6.41
N ARG A 40 -16.45 -11.75 -7.66
CA ARG A 40 -16.00 -13.07 -8.11
C ARG A 40 -14.47 -13.19 -8.07
N PHE A 41 -13.75 -12.14 -8.46
CA PHE A 41 -12.28 -12.11 -8.42
C PHE A 41 -11.74 -12.25 -6.99
N TRP A 42 -12.28 -11.49 -6.03
CA TRP A 42 -11.83 -11.54 -4.64
C TRP A 42 -12.14 -12.88 -3.99
N ASN A 43 -13.39 -13.37 -4.11
CA ASN A 43 -13.81 -14.65 -3.55
C ASN A 43 -12.94 -15.81 -4.07
N LYS A 44 -12.63 -15.80 -5.38
CA LYS A 44 -11.77 -16.82 -5.99
C LYS A 44 -10.34 -16.78 -5.45
N ASN A 45 -9.72 -15.60 -5.34
CA ASN A 45 -8.31 -15.52 -4.96
C ASN A 45 -8.09 -15.70 -3.45
N ILE A 46 -9.00 -15.20 -2.60
CA ILE A 46 -8.96 -15.41 -1.14
C ILE A 46 -9.09 -16.89 -0.79
N GLY A 47 -9.99 -17.62 -1.47
CA GLY A 47 -10.17 -19.07 -1.27
C GLY A 47 -9.09 -19.96 -1.93
N SER A 48 -8.10 -19.37 -2.60
CA SER A 48 -7.05 -20.12 -3.30
C SER A 48 -5.71 -20.02 -2.57
N ASN A 49 -4.89 -21.07 -2.62
CA ASN A 49 -3.52 -21.07 -2.08
C ASN A 49 -2.51 -20.32 -2.98
N ARG A 50 -2.94 -19.24 -3.65
CA ARG A 50 -2.07 -18.44 -4.52
C ARG A 50 -1.31 -17.43 -3.68
N PRO A 51 0.03 -17.39 -3.74
CA PRO A 51 0.81 -16.39 -3.02
C PRO A 51 0.64 -15.01 -3.67
N VAL A 52 0.73 -13.96 -2.85
CA VAL A 52 0.84 -12.57 -3.31
C VAL A 52 2.28 -12.35 -3.76
N SER A 53 2.48 -11.74 -4.93
CA SER A 53 3.83 -11.43 -5.40
C SER A 53 4.52 -10.43 -4.47
N PRO A 54 5.85 -10.55 -4.26
CA PRO A 54 6.59 -9.57 -3.48
C PRO A 54 6.46 -8.17 -4.11
N HIS A 55 6.42 -7.13 -3.29
CA HIS A 55 6.20 -5.75 -3.73
C HIS A 55 7.19 -4.80 -3.04
N ILE A 56 6.99 -4.44 -1.77
CA ILE A 56 7.89 -3.51 -1.06
C ILE A 56 9.34 -4.04 -0.96
N THR A 57 9.50 -5.36 -0.92
CA THR A 57 10.82 -6.01 -0.80
C THR A 57 11.64 -6.00 -2.09
N ILE A 58 11.01 -5.83 -3.24
CA ILE A 58 11.69 -5.90 -4.55
C ILE A 58 11.62 -4.58 -5.33
N TYR A 59 10.77 -3.64 -4.89
CA TYR A 59 10.62 -2.35 -5.56
C TYR A 59 11.80 -1.43 -5.26
N SER A 60 12.32 -0.75 -6.28
CA SER A 60 13.43 0.19 -6.12
C SER A 60 12.97 1.51 -5.47
N TRP A 61 13.67 1.92 -4.42
CA TRP A 61 13.34 3.16 -3.72
C TRP A 61 13.65 4.38 -4.58
N SER A 62 12.67 5.26 -4.73
CA SER A 62 12.82 6.56 -5.36
C SER A 62 12.60 7.68 -4.33
N LEU A 63 13.20 8.85 -4.56
CA LEU A 63 13.05 10.00 -3.66
C LEU A 63 11.57 10.40 -3.48
N PRO A 64 10.73 10.50 -4.53
CA PRO A 64 9.31 10.82 -4.35
C PRO A 64 8.55 9.78 -3.51
N MET A 65 8.90 8.50 -3.61
CA MET A 65 8.31 7.45 -2.78
C MET A 65 8.67 7.64 -1.30
N ALA A 66 9.96 7.84 -1.00
CA ALA A 66 10.41 8.09 0.36
C ALA A 66 9.73 9.34 0.94
N MET A 67 9.65 10.42 0.14
CA MET A 67 8.97 11.65 0.57
C MET A 67 7.47 11.43 0.83
N SER A 68 6.79 10.61 0.03
CA SER A 68 5.38 10.27 0.27
C SER A 68 5.19 9.55 1.61
N ILE A 69 6.07 8.59 1.93
CA ILE A 69 6.02 7.86 3.22
C ILE A 69 6.34 8.81 4.38
N CYS A 70 7.39 9.62 4.27
CA CYS A 70 7.75 10.61 5.28
C CYS A 70 6.64 11.64 5.49
N HIS A 71 5.91 12.05 4.45
CA HIS A 71 4.79 12.98 4.58
C HIS A 71 3.65 12.37 5.40
N ARG A 72 3.33 11.09 5.16
CA ARG A 72 2.36 10.35 5.99
C ARG A 72 2.84 10.22 7.43
N GLY A 73 4.09 9.80 7.63
CA GLY A 73 4.67 9.59 8.97
C GLY A 73 4.71 10.88 9.79
N THR A 74 5.16 11.98 9.20
CA THR A 74 5.16 13.30 9.86
C THR A 74 3.75 13.80 10.15
N GLY A 75 2.78 13.58 9.26
CA GLY A 75 1.38 13.93 9.51
C GLY A 75 0.80 13.17 10.71
N ILE A 76 0.99 11.85 10.76
CA ILE A 76 0.55 11.01 11.89
C ILE A 76 1.23 11.46 13.19
N ALA A 77 2.53 11.68 13.18
CA ALA A 77 3.28 12.11 14.36
C ALA A 77 2.79 13.48 14.89
N LEU A 78 2.53 14.44 14.00
CA LEU A 78 2.01 15.76 14.38
C LEU A 78 0.58 15.65 14.94
N SER A 79 -0.30 14.89 14.29
CA SER A 79 -1.66 14.65 14.80
C SER A 79 -1.62 13.99 16.18
N ALA A 80 -0.80 12.95 16.35
CA ALA A 80 -0.62 12.30 17.65
C ALA A 80 -0.08 13.29 18.71
N GLY A 81 0.91 14.12 18.37
CA GLY A 81 1.45 15.13 19.27
C GLY A 81 0.40 16.15 19.73
N VAL A 82 -0.40 16.68 18.80
CA VAL A 82 -1.48 17.63 19.13
C VAL A 82 -2.57 16.96 19.96
N SER A 83 -2.99 15.75 19.59
CA SER A 83 -4.00 15.01 20.35
C SER A 83 -3.53 14.67 21.77
N LEU A 84 -2.29 14.21 21.92
CA LEU A 84 -1.71 13.92 23.25
C LEU A 84 -1.56 15.19 24.08
N PHE A 85 -1.14 16.31 23.48
CA PHE A 85 -1.07 17.59 24.17
C PHE A 85 -2.46 18.01 24.67
N GLY A 86 -3.48 17.97 23.81
CA GLY A 86 -4.87 18.28 24.19
C GLY A 86 -5.42 17.34 25.27
N MET A 87 -5.19 16.03 25.14
CA MET A 87 -5.60 15.04 26.14
C MET A 87 -4.89 15.26 27.48
N SER A 88 -3.60 15.58 27.45
CA SER A 88 -2.82 15.85 28.67
C SER A 88 -3.33 17.08 29.41
N ALA A 89 -3.76 18.11 28.67
CA ALA A 89 -4.34 19.32 29.25
C ALA A 89 -5.70 19.08 29.94
N LEU A 90 -6.44 18.04 29.53
CA LEU A 90 -7.72 17.68 30.12
C LEU A 90 -7.59 16.69 31.29
N LEU A 91 -6.64 15.76 31.19
CA LEU A 91 -6.55 14.61 32.09
C LEU A 91 -5.50 14.79 33.21
N LEU A 92 -4.43 15.56 32.97
CA LEU A 92 -3.38 15.73 33.95
C LEU A 92 -3.66 16.94 34.86
N PRO A 93 -3.39 16.82 36.17
CA PRO A 93 -3.52 17.94 37.10
C PRO A 93 -2.38 18.95 36.94
N GLY A 94 -2.56 20.19 37.40
CA GLY A 94 -1.52 21.22 37.33
C GLY A 94 -1.59 22.06 36.04
N ASN A 95 -0.77 23.11 36.00
CA ASN A 95 -0.74 24.07 34.88
C ASN A 95 0.52 23.89 34.03
N PHE A 96 0.53 24.46 32.82
CA PHE A 96 1.67 24.33 31.91
C PHE A 96 2.99 24.84 32.53
N GLU A 97 2.94 25.89 33.33
CA GLU A 97 4.11 26.45 34.02
C GLU A 97 4.74 25.45 34.99
N SER A 98 3.95 24.73 35.78
CA SER A 98 4.44 23.70 36.70
C SER A 98 5.18 22.57 35.97
N TYR A 99 4.70 22.17 34.79
CA TYR A 99 5.36 21.17 33.95
C TYR A 99 6.66 21.70 33.33
N LEU A 100 6.70 22.99 32.95
CA LEU A 100 7.93 23.62 32.48
C LEU A 100 8.98 23.70 33.59
N GLU A 101 8.60 24.08 34.81
CA GLU A 101 9.53 24.10 35.95
C GLU A 101 10.03 22.69 36.30
N LEU A 102 9.16 21.67 36.23
CA LEU A 102 9.58 20.28 36.37
C LEU A 102 10.64 19.91 35.32
N VAL A 103 10.42 20.22 34.04
CA VAL A 103 11.40 19.93 32.98
C VAL A 103 12.70 20.70 33.16
N LYS A 104 12.64 21.97 33.60
CA LYS A 104 13.84 22.78 33.93
C LYS A 104 14.62 22.19 35.09
N SER A 105 13.93 21.66 36.11
CA SER A 105 14.56 21.08 37.31
C SER A 105 15.38 19.81 37.01
N LEU A 106 15.15 19.18 35.86
CA LEU A 106 15.97 18.05 35.36
C LEU A 106 17.38 18.47 34.92
N CYS A 107 17.69 19.77 34.88
CA CYS A 107 19.03 20.30 34.55
C CYS A 107 19.61 19.73 33.25
N LEU A 108 18.75 19.58 32.22
CA LEU A 108 19.15 19.01 30.94
C LEU A 108 20.19 19.90 30.24
N GLY A 109 21.22 19.28 29.67
CA GLY A 109 22.27 19.99 28.96
C GLY A 109 21.74 20.76 27.73
N PRO A 110 22.32 21.92 27.37
CA PRO A 110 21.85 22.73 26.25
C PRO A 110 21.76 21.97 24.92
N ALA A 111 22.74 21.10 24.64
CA ALA A 111 22.75 20.29 23.42
C ALA A 111 21.53 19.36 23.30
N LEU A 112 21.11 18.75 24.42
CA LEU A 112 19.94 17.88 24.45
C LEU A 112 18.65 18.69 24.23
N ILE A 113 18.54 19.87 24.87
CA ILE A 113 17.40 20.77 24.68
C ILE A 113 17.30 21.23 23.23
N HIS A 114 18.42 21.61 22.60
CA HIS A 114 18.45 22.00 21.19
C HIS A 114 18.03 20.85 20.27
N THR A 115 18.53 19.63 20.53
CA THR A 115 18.16 18.45 19.75
C THR A 115 16.67 18.12 19.89
N ALA A 116 16.11 18.20 21.10
CA ALA A 116 14.69 17.97 21.34
C ALA A 116 13.83 19.01 20.61
N LYS A 117 14.20 20.30 20.66
CA LYS A 117 13.53 21.37 19.91
C LYS A 117 13.59 21.12 18.40
N PHE A 118 14.75 20.71 17.88
CA PHE A 118 14.91 20.35 16.47
C PHE A 118 14.02 19.18 16.07
N ALA A 119 13.98 18.12 16.88
CA ALA A 119 13.15 16.95 16.64
C ALA A 119 11.64 17.28 16.64
N LEU A 120 11.20 18.28 17.39
CA LEU A 120 9.82 18.77 17.37
C LEU A 120 9.50 19.59 16.12
N VAL A 121 10.39 20.52 15.73
CA VAL A 121 10.14 21.44 14.61
C VAL A 121 10.37 20.80 13.23
N PHE A 122 11.28 19.84 13.13
CA PHE A 122 11.61 19.15 11.88
C PHE A 122 10.39 18.51 11.18
N PRO A 123 9.59 17.64 11.85
CA PRO A 123 8.42 17.04 11.20
C PRO A 123 7.38 18.09 10.80
N LEU A 124 7.22 19.16 11.59
CA LEU A 124 6.33 20.27 11.26
C LEU A 124 6.77 20.95 9.95
N MET A 125 8.03 21.41 9.89
CA MET A 125 8.55 22.10 8.70
C MET A 125 8.51 21.20 7.45
N TYR A 126 8.94 19.94 7.60
CA TYR A 126 8.90 18.97 6.52
C TYR A 126 7.47 18.76 6.00
N HIS A 127 6.51 18.52 6.90
CA HIS A 127 5.13 18.25 6.52
C HIS A 127 4.49 19.47 5.86
N THR A 128 4.77 20.68 6.36
CA THR A 128 4.28 21.93 5.77
C THR A 128 4.84 22.16 4.37
N TRP A 129 6.16 22.08 4.17
CA TRP A 129 6.76 22.34 2.85
C TRP A 129 6.40 21.27 1.83
N ASN A 130 6.43 19.99 2.21
CA ASN A 130 5.98 18.94 1.31
C ASN A 130 4.46 19.00 1.08
N GLY A 131 3.69 19.49 2.05
CA GLY A 131 2.27 19.78 1.89
C GLY A 131 2.02 20.86 0.84
N ILE A 132 2.78 21.96 0.85
CA ILE A 132 2.72 23.00 -0.19
C ILE A 132 3.02 22.42 -1.57
N ARG A 133 3.99 21.50 -1.67
CA ARG A 133 4.29 20.79 -2.94
C ARG A 133 3.12 19.93 -3.45
N HIS A 134 2.25 19.47 -2.56
CA HIS A 134 1.09 18.64 -2.92
C HIS A 134 -0.14 19.47 -3.35
N LEU A 135 -0.24 20.73 -2.91
CA LEU A 135 -1.26 21.68 -3.34
C LEU A 135 -0.98 22.18 -4.76
#